data_AF-A0A9P6JVK3-F1
#
_entry.id   AF-A0A9P6JVK3-F1
#
_cell.length_a   1.000
_cell.length_b   1.000
_cell.length_c   1.000
_cell.angle_alpha   90.00
_cell.angle_beta   90.00
_cell.angle_gamma   90.00
#
_symmetry.space_group_name_H-M   'P 1'
#
loop_
_entity.id
_entity.type
_entity.pdbx_description
1 polymer ?
#
loop_
_entity_poly.entity_id
_entity_poly.type
_entity_poly.pdbx_seq_one_letter_code
_entity_poly.pdbx_strand_id
1 'polypeptide(L)'
;MFRTAVHPDRNKQFREQAAPKALIKEGRKEAILACTNCGTPGDEDGVELKRCPKCQISYYCSRECQKEHWPIHKTQCDPSLDGGIQPLIKSVTGNPMLAHYLKICIAFEFNLHIPKNKWEPKSWKAIIRSPLYVHIDVGIEPTKITDFMHLYTFKDKWPGVKKDIDGMLQFHHIYSAKSGLNPEAIMNHTNAQIWGHSREAADEDGLEDNMVVLVRFANDMKQSVTCTMVIDDDALESAREAAPFTQTSALTGKTTEHAMGIPSCLE
;
A
#
# COMPACT_ATOMS: atom_id res chain seq x y z
N MET A 1 -0.36 -4.42 -35.14
CA MET A 1 -0.66 -3.16 -34.42
C MET A 1 -1.49 -3.52 -33.18
N PHE A 2 -0.84 -4.00 -32.10
CA PHE A 2 -1.55 -4.28 -30.84
C PHE A 2 -1.84 -2.93 -30.17
N ARG A 3 -3.11 -2.49 -30.19
CA ARG A 3 -3.47 -1.11 -29.77
C ARG A 3 -3.66 -0.95 -28.27
N THR A 4 -3.97 -2.01 -27.52
CA THR A 4 -4.00 -2.07 -26.04
C THR A 4 -4.63 -3.40 -25.63
N ALA A 5 -4.28 -3.95 -24.46
CA ALA A 5 -4.97 -5.11 -23.87
C ALA A 5 -6.26 -4.72 -23.10
N VAL A 6 -6.59 -3.43 -23.06
CA VAL A 6 -7.75 -2.87 -22.35
C VAL A 6 -8.82 -2.46 -23.38
N HIS A 7 -10.05 -2.94 -23.21
CA HIS A 7 -11.16 -2.56 -24.08
C HIS A 7 -11.39 -1.03 -24.05
N PRO A 8 -11.58 -0.34 -25.19
CA PRO A 8 -11.74 1.12 -25.23
C PRO A 8 -12.87 1.66 -24.34
N ASP A 9 -14.00 0.93 -24.26
CA ASP A 9 -15.12 1.32 -23.39
C ASP A 9 -14.79 1.18 -21.91
N ARG A 10 -13.91 0.24 -21.53
CA ARG A 10 -13.44 0.09 -20.15
C ARG A 10 -12.62 1.31 -19.72
N ASN A 11 -11.82 1.90 -20.62
CA ASN A 11 -11.10 3.14 -20.32
C ASN A 11 -12.04 4.32 -20.05
N LYS A 12 -13.16 4.40 -20.79
CA LYS A 12 -14.15 5.46 -20.57
C LYS A 12 -14.87 5.25 -19.23
N GLN A 13 -15.35 4.04 -18.98
CA GLN A 13 -16.01 3.68 -17.71
C GLN A 13 -15.08 3.88 -16.51
N PHE A 14 -13.83 3.45 -16.60
CA PHE A 14 -12.83 3.67 -15.55
C PHE A 14 -12.65 5.16 -15.28
N ARG A 15 -12.55 6.01 -16.32
CA ARG A 15 -12.41 7.47 -16.14
C ARG A 15 -13.65 8.11 -15.52
N GLU A 16 -14.83 7.58 -15.79
CA GLU A 16 -16.09 8.04 -15.18
C GLU A 16 -16.19 7.66 -13.70
N GLN A 17 -15.64 6.51 -13.32
CA GLN A 17 -15.66 5.99 -11.94
C GLN A 17 -14.42 6.38 -11.12
N ALA A 18 -13.35 6.84 -11.76
CA ALA A 18 -12.10 7.18 -11.10
C ALA A 18 -12.29 8.34 -10.11
N ALA A 19 -11.68 8.20 -8.93
CA ALA A 19 -11.67 9.24 -7.92
C ALA A 19 -11.15 10.58 -8.51
N PRO A 20 -11.89 11.70 -8.33
CA PRO A 20 -11.43 13.02 -8.75
C PRO A 20 -10.05 13.36 -8.19
N LYS A 21 -9.19 13.97 -9.01
CA LYS A 21 -7.84 14.38 -8.59
C LYS A 21 -7.80 15.25 -7.33
N ALA A 22 -8.84 16.05 -7.12
CA ALA A 22 -8.97 16.88 -5.92
C ALA A 22 -9.09 16.03 -4.65
N LEU A 23 -9.90 14.97 -4.67
CA LEU A 23 -10.03 14.04 -3.55
C LEU A 23 -8.72 13.32 -3.28
N ILE A 24 -8.04 12.84 -4.33
CA ILE A 24 -6.72 12.20 -4.18
C ILE A 24 -5.71 13.18 -3.58
N LYS A 25 -5.74 14.45 -3.98
CA LYS A 25 -4.85 15.48 -3.42
C LYS A 25 -5.13 15.75 -1.95
N GLU A 26 -6.40 15.71 -1.53
CA GLU A 26 -6.79 15.90 -0.13
C GLU A 26 -6.38 14.69 0.73
N GLY A 27 -6.66 13.46 0.29
CA GLY A 27 -6.21 12.26 1.01
C GLY A 27 -4.68 12.16 1.11
N ARG A 28 -3.93 12.70 0.14
CA ARG A 28 -2.46 12.84 0.27
C ARG A 28 -2.04 13.82 1.36
N LYS A 29 -2.85 14.79 1.77
CA LYS A 29 -2.50 15.67 2.89
C LYS A 29 -2.74 14.97 4.23
N GLU A 30 -3.81 14.20 4.32
CA GLU A 30 -4.17 13.39 5.49
C GLU A 30 -3.17 12.26 5.76
N ALA A 31 -2.43 11.81 4.73
CA ALA A 31 -1.35 10.87 4.90
C ALA A 31 -0.15 11.51 5.64
N ILE A 32 -0.19 11.37 6.97
CA ILE A 32 0.85 11.74 7.91
C ILE A 32 2.06 10.82 7.73
N LEU A 33 3.25 11.41 7.68
CA LEU A 33 4.51 10.67 7.67
C LEU A 33 5.05 10.58 9.08
N ALA A 34 5.80 9.52 9.35
CA ALA A 34 6.47 9.31 10.62
C ALA A 34 7.99 9.31 10.48
N CYS A 35 8.69 9.62 11.57
CA CYS A 35 10.13 9.47 11.67
C CYS A 35 10.53 8.00 11.42
N THR A 36 11.43 7.77 10.47
CA THR A 36 11.92 6.45 10.10
C THR A 36 12.69 5.76 11.23
N ASN A 37 13.19 6.51 12.22
CA ASN A 37 13.89 5.94 13.38
C ASN A 37 12.94 5.65 14.55
N CYS A 38 12.23 6.66 15.06
CA CYS A 38 11.45 6.55 16.29
C CYS A 38 9.95 6.36 16.10
N GLY A 39 9.40 6.63 14.91
CA GLY A 39 7.98 6.48 14.62
C GLY A 39 7.12 7.71 14.96
N THR A 40 7.70 8.78 15.50
CA THR A 40 7.00 10.05 15.78
C THR A 40 6.37 10.64 14.52
N PRO A 41 5.05 10.89 14.50
CA PRO A 41 4.34 11.57 13.41
C PRO A 41 4.87 12.99 13.14
N GLY A 42 4.76 13.45 11.89
CA GLY A 42 5.24 14.76 11.44
C GLY A 42 4.26 15.93 11.62
N ASP A 43 3.20 15.71 12.38
CA ASP A 43 2.16 16.69 12.70
C ASP A 43 1.86 16.74 14.21
N GLU A 44 2.36 15.77 14.97
CA GLU A 44 2.35 15.77 16.43
C GLU A 44 3.16 16.96 16.95
N ASP A 45 2.55 17.81 17.80
CA ASP A 45 3.19 18.93 18.50
C ASP A 45 4.06 19.86 17.62
N GLY A 46 3.74 19.98 16.34
CA GLY A 46 4.49 20.81 15.39
C GLY A 46 5.85 20.21 14.96
N VAL A 47 6.04 18.90 15.10
CA VAL A 47 7.24 18.17 14.68
C VAL A 47 7.38 18.20 13.16
N GLU A 48 8.32 19.00 12.63
CA GLU A 48 8.63 18.98 11.20
C GLU A 48 9.66 17.88 10.86
N LEU A 49 9.26 16.90 10.04
CA LEU A 49 10.16 15.85 9.57
C LEU A 49 11.13 16.34 8.49
N LYS A 50 12.42 16.07 8.69
CA LYS A 50 13.50 16.39 7.75
C LYS A 50 13.88 15.18 6.92
N ARG A 51 14.06 15.40 5.61
CA ARG A 51 14.51 14.36 4.68
C ARG A 51 16.00 14.09 4.83
N CYS A 52 16.40 12.84 4.59
CA CYS A 52 17.81 12.51 4.37
C CYS A 52 18.35 13.33 3.20
N PRO A 53 19.43 14.13 3.36
CA PRO A 53 19.92 15.01 2.31
C PRO A 53 20.45 14.24 1.09
N LYS A 54 20.85 12.98 1.27
CA LYS A 54 21.44 12.14 0.21
C LYS A 54 20.37 11.46 -0.66
N CYS A 55 19.47 10.67 -0.06
CA CYS A 55 18.48 9.91 -0.82
C CYS A 55 17.10 10.57 -0.91
N GLN A 56 16.79 11.56 -0.05
CA GLN A 56 15.50 12.24 0.05
C GLN A 56 14.29 11.32 0.36
N ILE A 57 14.52 10.04 0.68
CA ILE A 57 13.48 9.02 0.93
C ILE A 57 13.13 8.87 2.41
N SER A 58 14.14 8.80 3.30
CA SER A 58 13.91 8.64 4.74
C SER A 58 13.65 9.98 5.42
N TYR A 59 12.80 9.98 6.45
CA TYR A 59 12.33 11.15 7.18
C TYR A 59 12.73 11.05 8.66
N TYR A 60 13.16 12.15 9.27
CA TYR A 60 13.62 12.18 10.64
C TYR A 60 13.11 13.42 11.37
N CYS A 61 12.58 13.26 12.59
CA CYS A 61 12.17 14.39 13.43
C CYS A 61 13.37 15.20 13.96
N SER A 62 14.55 14.58 14.03
CA SER A 62 15.76 15.21 14.56
C SER A 62 17.04 14.70 13.88
N ARG A 63 18.13 15.45 14.05
CA ARG A 63 19.45 15.03 13.55
C ARG A 63 19.98 13.82 14.32
N GLU A 64 19.58 13.70 15.57
CA GLU A 64 19.89 12.62 16.49
C GLU A 64 19.28 11.31 15.98
N CYS A 65 17.98 11.31 15.63
CA CYS A 65 17.31 10.18 15.00
C CYS A 65 17.97 9.76 13.67
N GLN A 66 18.44 10.71 12.87
CA GLN A 66 19.17 10.39 11.65
C GLN A 66 20.52 9.71 11.95
N LYS A 67 21.28 10.21 12.93
CA LYS A 67 22.58 9.63 13.32
C LYS A 67 22.43 8.22 13.88
N GLU A 68 21.43 8.00 14.74
CA GLU A 68 21.13 6.70 15.32
C GLU A 68 20.73 5.67 14.27
N HIS A 69 19.91 6.07 13.28
CA HIS A 69 19.47 5.18 12.21
C HIS A 69 20.57 4.96 11.13
N TRP A 70 21.60 5.80 11.06
CA TRP A 70 22.62 5.76 10.01
C TRP A 70 23.30 4.40 9.79
N PRO A 71 23.67 3.62 10.82
CA PRO A 71 24.30 2.30 10.64
C PRO A 71 23.47 1.35 9.78
N ILE A 72 22.15 1.42 9.86
CA ILE A 72 21.20 0.63 9.07
C ILE A 72 20.96 1.32 7.72
N HIS A 73 20.59 2.61 7.77
CA HIS A 73 20.19 3.38 6.59
C HIS A 73 21.29 3.47 5.52
N LYS A 74 22.57 3.55 5.89
CA LYS A 74 23.69 3.70 4.94
C LYS A 74 23.70 2.65 3.83
N THR A 75 23.21 1.44 4.14
CA THR A 75 23.17 0.31 3.19
C THR A 75 22.02 0.39 2.18
N GLN A 76 21.02 1.22 2.48
CA GLN A 76 19.81 1.45 1.67
C GLN A 76 19.78 2.89 1.11
N CYS A 77 20.75 3.73 1.46
CA CYS A 77 20.79 5.14 1.09
C CYS A 77 21.31 5.33 -0.35
N ASP A 78 20.36 5.35 -1.29
CA ASP A 78 20.62 5.49 -2.72
C ASP A 78 20.08 6.83 -3.27
N PRO A 79 20.95 7.74 -3.76
CA PRO A 79 20.54 9.01 -4.36
C PRO A 79 19.88 8.88 -5.74
N SER A 80 19.98 7.73 -6.41
CA SER A 80 19.45 7.53 -7.77
C SER A 80 17.94 7.28 -7.82
N LEU A 81 17.30 7.07 -6.67
CA LEU A 81 15.91 6.60 -6.58
C LEU A 81 14.86 7.72 -6.53
N ASP A 82 15.26 8.99 -6.54
CA ASP A 82 14.42 10.21 -6.63
C ASP A 82 13.03 10.09 -5.97
N GLY A 83 13.00 9.94 -4.64
CA GLY A 83 11.76 9.83 -3.84
C GLY A 83 11.15 8.42 -3.77
N GLY A 84 11.55 7.50 -4.64
CA GLY A 84 11.22 6.08 -4.58
C GLY A 84 9.74 5.77 -4.76
N ILE A 85 9.28 4.66 -4.17
CA ILE A 85 7.86 4.27 -4.22
C ILE A 85 6.96 5.16 -3.35
N GLN A 86 7.51 6.01 -2.49
CA GLN A 86 6.74 6.73 -1.47
C GLN A 86 5.67 7.66 -2.05
N PRO A 87 5.94 8.49 -3.07
CA PRO A 87 4.91 9.35 -3.67
C PRO A 87 3.78 8.53 -4.33
N LEU A 88 4.12 7.36 -4.88
CA LEU A 88 3.16 6.45 -5.51
C LEU A 88 2.26 5.80 -4.45
N ILE A 89 2.85 5.24 -3.39
CA ILE A 89 2.08 4.67 -2.28
C ILE A 89 1.19 5.72 -1.63
N LYS A 90 1.71 6.93 -1.40
CA LYS A 90 0.90 8.05 -0.88
C LYS A 90 -0.28 8.41 -1.78
N SER A 91 -0.12 8.24 -3.09
CA SER A 91 -1.19 8.46 -4.07
C SER A 91 -2.24 7.36 -4.04
N VAL A 92 -1.84 6.12 -3.78
CA VAL A 92 -2.73 4.98 -3.64
C VAL A 92 -3.51 5.07 -2.34
N THR A 93 -2.83 5.28 -1.22
CA THR A 93 -3.47 5.34 0.11
C THR A 93 -4.35 6.58 0.25
N GLY A 94 -4.02 7.68 -0.41
CA GLY A 94 -4.87 8.87 -0.48
C GLY A 94 -5.99 8.80 -1.53
N ASN A 95 -6.08 7.72 -2.32
CA ASN A 95 -7.18 7.50 -3.25
C ASN A 95 -8.26 6.67 -2.54
N PRO A 96 -9.47 7.20 -2.29
CA PRO A 96 -10.48 6.52 -1.47
C PRO A 96 -10.89 5.16 -2.06
N MET A 97 -10.99 5.05 -3.38
CA MET A 97 -11.35 3.79 -4.04
C MET A 97 -10.25 2.74 -3.88
N LEU A 98 -8.99 3.11 -4.15
CA LEU A 98 -7.87 2.16 -4.05
C LEU A 98 -7.58 1.77 -2.60
N ALA A 99 -7.65 2.73 -1.68
CA ALA A 99 -7.54 2.48 -0.24
C ALA A 99 -8.65 1.54 0.24
N HIS A 100 -9.89 1.71 -0.24
CA HIS A 100 -11.01 0.81 0.06
C HIS A 100 -10.74 -0.63 -0.37
N TYR A 101 -10.27 -0.86 -1.61
CA TYR A 101 -9.92 -2.20 -2.07
C TYR A 101 -8.77 -2.83 -1.27
N LEU A 102 -7.77 -2.03 -0.86
CA LEU A 102 -6.72 -2.51 0.04
C LEU A 102 -7.27 -2.91 1.43
N LYS A 103 -8.23 -2.16 1.97
CA LYS A 103 -8.92 -2.54 3.22
C LYS A 103 -9.71 -3.83 3.06
N ILE A 104 -10.38 -4.03 1.93
CA ILE A 104 -11.08 -5.29 1.61
C ILE A 104 -10.09 -6.46 1.52
N CYS A 105 -8.94 -6.29 0.84
CA CYS A 105 -7.86 -7.30 0.81
C CYS A 105 -7.47 -7.71 2.23
N ILE A 106 -7.24 -6.74 3.11
CA ILE A 106 -6.82 -6.98 4.49
C ILE A 106 -7.94 -7.65 5.30
N ALA A 107 -9.21 -7.27 5.07
CA ALA A 107 -10.36 -7.91 5.69
C ALA A 107 -10.49 -9.39 5.29
N PHE A 108 -10.16 -9.75 4.05
CA PHE A 108 -10.05 -11.15 3.64
C PHE A 108 -8.85 -11.83 4.28
N GLU A 109 -7.66 -11.23 4.23
CA GLU A 109 -6.42 -11.80 4.77
C GLU A 109 -6.59 -12.19 6.24
N PHE A 110 -7.20 -11.33 7.07
CA PHE A 110 -7.44 -11.62 8.48
C PHE A 110 -8.79 -12.25 8.79
N ASN A 111 -9.63 -12.52 7.78
CA ASN A 111 -11.02 -12.99 7.93
C ASN A 111 -11.93 -12.06 8.75
N LEU A 112 -11.64 -10.76 8.80
CA LEU A 112 -12.37 -9.77 9.61
C LEU A 112 -13.84 -9.60 9.19
N HIS A 113 -14.16 -9.96 7.95
CA HIS A 113 -15.52 -9.93 7.42
C HIS A 113 -16.43 -10.99 8.09
N ILE A 114 -15.87 -12.04 8.70
CA ILE A 114 -16.64 -13.05 9.42
C ILE A 114 -17.36 -12.41 10.62
N PRO A 115 -18.70 -12.60 10.77
CA PRO A 115 -19.48 -12.00 11.85
C PRO A 115 -18.88 -12.19 13.25
N LYS A 116 -18.86 -11.12 14.07
CA LYS A 116 -18.28 -11.09 15.42
C LYS A 116 -18.74 -12.25 16.32
N ASN A 117 -20.00 -12.69 16.20
CA ASN A 117 -20.56 -13.80 16.98
C ASN A 117 -20.00 -15.19 16.63
N LYS A 118 -19.30 -15.33 15.51
CA LYS A 118 -18.57 -16.55 15.13
C LYS A 118 -17.15 -16.57 15.68
N TRP A 119 -16.69 -15.46 16.26
CA TRP A 119 -15.43 -15.39 17.00
C TRP A 119 -15.68 -15.70 18.46
N GLU A 120 -14.73 -16.34 19.13
CA GLU A 120 -14.80 -16.46 20.58
C GLU A 120 -14.78 -15.05 21.21
N PRO A 121 -15.68 -14.71 22.14
CA PRO A 121 -15.81 -13.34 22.67
C PRO A 121 -14.52 -12.77 23.27
N LYS A 122 -13.64 -13.64 23.79
CA LYS A 122 -12.33 -13.27 24.34
C LYS A 122 -11.28 -13.00 23.25
N SER A 123 -11.45 -13.54 22.05
CA SER A 123 -10.48 -13.37 20.95
C SER A 123 -10.71 -12.08 20.18
N TRP A 124 -11.96 -11.67 19.91
CA TRP A 124 -12.21 -10.49 19.05
C TRP A 124 -11.59 -9.20 19.60
N LYS A 125 -11.88 -8.83 20.86
CA LYS A 125 -11.34 -7.60 21.46
C LYS A 125 -9.81 -7.66 21.56
N ALA A 126 -9.24 -8.82 21.86
CA ALA A 126 -7.80 -9.00 21.88
C ALA A 126 -7.18 -8.84 20.47
N ILE A 127 -7.87 -9.33 19.44
CA ILE A 127 -7.46 -9.25 18.03
C ILE A 127 -7.45 -7.80 17.55
N ILE A 128 -8.55 -7.06 17.69
CA ILE A 128 -8.64 -5.65 17.22
C ILE A 128 -7.72 -4.69 17.98
N ARG A 129 -7.28 -5.09 19.18
CA ARG A 129 -6.35 -4.33 20.03
C ARG A 129 -4.91 -4.82 19.95
N SER A 130 -4.61 -5.77 19.07
CA SER A 130 -3.24 -6.19 18.79
C SER A 130 -2.74 -5.59 17.48
N PRO A 131 -1.44 -5.25 17.37
CA PRO A 131 -0.88 -4.80 16.11
C PRO A 131 -0.86 -5.95 15.10
N LEU A 132 -1.75 -5.86 14.11
CA LEU A 132 -1.68 -6.70 12.92
C LEU A 132 -0.81 -6.04 11.86
N TYR A 133 -0.22 -6.89 11.01
CA TYR A 133 0.71 -6.45 10.00
C TYR A 133 0.54 -7.21 8.70
N VAL A 134 0.60 -6.48 7.59
CA VAL A 134 0.69 -7.04 6.24
C VAL A 134 1.87 -6.46 5.48
N HIS A 135 2.51 -7.30 4.68
CA HIS A 135 3.51 -6.90 3.68
C HIS A 135 2.89 -7.06 2.29
N ILE A 136 3.06 -6.04 1.45
CA ILE A 136 2.59 -6.01 0.06
C ILE A 136 3.80 -5.78 -0.85
N ASP A 137 4.01 -6.71 -1.78
CA ASP A 137 5.03 -6.56 -2.82
C ASP A 137 4.57 -5.59 -3.90
N VAL A 138 5.45 -4.63 -4.22
CA VAL A 138 5.20 -3.55 -5.15
C VAL A 138 6.11 -3.65 -6.36
N GLY A 139 5.50 -3.81 -7.54
CA GLY A 139 6.16 -3.73 -8.83
C GLY A 139 6.00 -2.36 -9.47
N ILE A 140 7.03 -1.90 -10.17
CA ILE A 140 6.95 -0.79 -11.12
C ILE A 140 7.44 -1.32 -12.45
N GLU A 141 6.52 -1.42 -13.41
CA GLU A 141 6.77 -2.04 -14.71
C GLU A 141 6.31 -1.13 -15.85
N PRO A 142 6.92 -1.21 -17.04
CA PRO A 142 6.38 -0.54 -18.22
C PRO A 142 4.96 -1.02 -18.53
N THR A 143 4.07 -0.10 -18.87
CA THR A 143 2.69 -0.42 -19.27
C THR A 143 2.63 -1.26 -20.56
N LYS A 144 3.65 -1.17 -21.41
CA LYS A 144 3.73 -1.92 -22.67
C LYS A 144 4.68 -3.09 -22.52
N ILE A 145 4.17 -4.29 -22.83
CA ILE A 145 4.98 -5.51 -22.84
C ILE A 145 6.20 -5.41 -23.77
N THR A 146 6.11 -4.66 -24.87
CA THR A 146 7.25 -4.44 -25.77
C THR A 146 8.38 -3.67 -25.10
N ASP A 147 8.04 -2.68 -24.26
CA ASP A 147 9.02 -1.87 -23.54
C ASP A 147 9.67 -2.70 -22.42
N PHE A 148 8.86 -3.49 -21.70
CA PHE A 148 9.36 -4.49 -20.75
C PHE A 148 10.36 -5.47 -21.40
N MET A 149 10.00 -6.07 -22.54
CA MET A 149 10.87 -7.02 -23.26
C MET A 149 12.15 -6.36 -23.75
N HIS A 150 12.09 -5.11 -24.23
CA HIS A 150 13.30 -4.40 -24.64
C HIS A 150 14.24 -4.11 -23.46
N LEU A 151 13.70 -3.70 -22.30
CA LEU A 151 14.50 -3.48 -21.08
C LEU A 151 15.21 -4.75 -20.61
N TYR A 152 14.55 -5.90 -20.74
CA TYR A 152 15.10 -7.17 -20.26
C TYR A 152 16.05 -7.83 -21.26
N THR A 153 15.75 -7.79 -22.57
CA THR A 153 16.47 -8.55 -23.60
C THR A 153 17.47 -7.71 -24.40
N PHE A 154 17.21 -6.42 -24.62
CA PHE A 154 17.97 -5.59 -25.56
C PHE A 154 18.37 -4.22 -24.99
N LYS A 155 18.59 -4.15 -23.67
CA LYS A 155 18.84 -2.89 -22.94
C LYS A 155 19.84 -1.97 -23.62
N ASP A 156 20.99 -2.50 -24.05
CA ASP A 156 22.09 -1.73 -24.63
C ASP A 156 21.82 -1.25 -26.07
N LYS A 157 20.84 -1.86 -26.75
CA LYS A 157 20.51 -1.59 -28.16
C LYS A 157 19.20 -0.83 -28.33
N TRP A 158 18.48 -0.56 -27.24
CA TRP A 158 17.18 0.08 -27.30
C TRP A 158 17.30 1.61 -27.17
N PRO A 159 17.09 2.39 -28.24
CA PRO A 159 17.15 3.85 -28.18
C PRO A 159 16.06 4.47 -27.29
N GLY A 160 15.04 3.69 -26.90
CA GLY A 160 13.96 4.11 -26.00
C GLY A 160 14.39 4.28 -24.54
N VAL A 161 15.52 3.71 -24.11
CA VAL A 161 16.05 3.86 -22.74
C VAL A 161 16.30 5.33 -22.36
N LYS A 162 16.48 6.21 -23.36
CA LYS A 162 16.71 7.65 -23.18
C LYS A 162 15.42 8.51 -23.14
N LYS A 163 14.24 7.88 -23.21
CA LYS A 163 12.94 8.58 -23.17
C LYS A 163 12.16 8.14 -21.94
N ASP A 164 11.29 9.02 -21.46
CA ASP A 164 10.32 8.67 -20.43
C ASP A 164 9.37 7.57 -20.95
N ILE A 165 9.10 6.57 -20.11
CA ILE A 165 8.23 5.43 -20.42
C ILE A 165 7.04 5.47 -19.47
N ASP A 166 5.84 5.16 -19.97
CA ASP A 166 4.65 5.03 -19.15
C ASP A 166 4.79 3.83 -18.20
N GLY A 167 4.89 4.08 -16.90
CA GLY A 167 4.97 3.07 -15.86
C GLY A 167 3.60 2.68 -15.30
N MET A 168 3.52 1.45 -14.81
CA MET A 168 2.40 0.86 -14.09
C MET A 168 2.89 0.43 -12.71
N LEU A 169 2.16 0.85 -11.67
CA LEU A 169 2.35 0.37 -10.31
C LEU A 169 1.49 -0.88 -10.13
N GLN A 170 2.07 -1.97 -9.61
CA GLN A 170 1.35 -3.21 -9.36
C GLN A 170 1.58 -3.69 -7.94
N PHE A 171 0.56 -4.33 -7.37
CA PHE A 171 0.65 -5.04 -6.10
C PHE A 171 0.51 -6.53 -6.37
N HIS A 172 1.52 -7.31 -6.03
CA HIS A 172 1.60 -8.71 -6.46
C HIS A 172 1.02 -9.67 -5.42
N HIS A 173 1.45 -9.54 -4.17
CA HIS A 173 1.11 -10.47 -3.10
C HIS A 173 0.96 -9.73 -1.78
N ILE A 174 0.04 -10.23 -0.95
CA ILE A 174 -0.11 -9.84 0.45
C ILE A 174 0.39 -10.99 1.33
N TYR A 175 1.22 -10.66 2.32
CA TYR A 175 1.75 -11.61 3.29
C TYR A 175 1.41 -11.15 4.70
N SER A 176 1.00 -12.09 5.54
CA SER A 176 0.82 -11.87 6.97
C SER A 176 1.42 -13.02 7.77
N ALA A 177 1.22 -13.00 9.10
CA ALA A 177 1.53 -14.13 9.96
C ALA A 177 0.90 -15.45 9.46
N LYS A 178 -0.28 -15.39 8.81
CA LYS A 178 -0.93 -16.57 8.22
C LYS A 178 -0.16 -17.14 7.03
N SER A 179 0.53 -16.28 6.29
CA SER A 179 1.36 -16.65 5.14
C SER A 179 2.78 -17.06 5.54
N GLY A 180 3.08 -17.20 6.85
CA GLY A 180 4.39 -17.58 7.37
C GLY A 180 5.35 -16.41 7.60
N LEU A 181 4.88 -15.16 7.50
CA LEU A 181 5.68 -14.00 7.80
C LEU A 181 5.93 -13.92 9.31
N ASN A 182 7.19 -13.87 9.75
CA ASN A 182 7.51 -13.76 11.18
C ASN A 182 7.10 -12.37 11.71
N PRO A 183 6.10 -12.28 12.63
CA PRO A 183 5.66 -10.99 13.16
C PRO A 183 6.75 -10.25 13.94
N GLU A 184 7.64 -10.98 14.62
CA GLU A 184 8.73 -10.40 15.42
C GLU A 184 9.83 -9.78 14.54
N ALA A 185 10.02 -10.30 13.32
CA ALA A 185 10.99 -9.74 12.38
C ALA A 185 10.59 -8.34 11.87
N ILE A 186 9.36 -7.94 12.16
CA ILE A 186 8.71 -6.76 11.61
C ILE A 186 8.28 -5.81 12.70
N MET A 187 7.90 -6.32 13.87
CA MET A 187 7.54 -5.51 15.01
C MET A 187 8.77 -5.00 15.75
N ASN A 188 9.33 -3.92 15.20
CA ASN A 188 10.35 -3.12 15.85
C ASN A 188 9.71 -1.95 16.63
N HIS A 189 10.55 -1.26 17.41
CA HIS A 189 10.13 -0.09 18.19
C HIS A 189 9.40 0.95 17.33
N THR A 190 9.92 1.27 16.14
CA THR A 190 9.33 2.25 15.22
C THR A 190 7.90 1.89 14.80
N ASN A 191 7.68 0.64 14.38
CA ASN A 191 6.37 0.18 13.93
C ASN A 191 5.37 0.09 15.09
N ALA A 192 5.83 -0.29 16.29
CA ALA A 192 5.00 -0.28 17.50
C ALA A 192 4.54 1.14 17.85
N GLN A 193 5.43 2.13 17.75
CA GLN A 193 5.10 3.54 17.95
C GLN A 193 4.11 4.03 16.88
N ILE A 194 4.35 3.77 15.60
CA ILE A 194 3.43 4.17 14.52
C ILE A 194 2.03 3.58 14.74
N TRP A 195 1.95 2.30 15.11
CA TRP A 195 0.68 1.66 15.42
C TRP A 195 0.00 2.28 16.64
N GLY A 196 0.75 2.57 17.72
CA GLY A 196 0.26 3.21 18.93
C GLY A 196 -0.44 4.54 18.64
N HIS A 197 0.24 5.48 17.98
CA HIS A 197 -0.35 6.77 17.60
C HIS A 197 -1.58 6.60 16.70
N SER A 198 -1.52 5.69 15.73
CA SER A 198 -2.67 5.44 14.84
C SER A 198 -3.86 4.83 15.59
N ARG A 199 -3.60 4.03 16.63
CA ARG A 199 -4.64 3.46 17.47
C ARG A 199 -5.26 4.51 18.37
N GLU A 200 -4.45 5.38 18.98
CA GLU A 200 -4.94 6.50 19.78
C GLU A 200 -5.82 7.43 18.93
N ALA A 201 -5.35 7.86 17.76
CA ALA A 201 -6.13 8.70 16.85
C ALA A 201 -7.46 8.04 16.45
N ALA A 202 -7.45 6.75 16.11
CA ALA A 202 -8.67 6.06 15.76
C ALA A 202 -9.61 5.83 16.98
N ASP A 203 -9.09 5.76 18.21
CA ASP A 203 -9.94 5.74 19.41
C ASP A 203 -10.59 7.12 19.64
N GLU A 204 -9.87 8.21 19.42
CA GLU A 204 -10.39 9.58 19.50
C GLU A 204 -11.50 9.84 18.46
N ASP A 205 -11.39 9.22 17.29
CA ASP A 205 -12.39 9.26 16.22
C ASP A 205 -13.60 8.34 16.46
N GLY A 206 -13.67 7.63 17.60
CA GLY A 206 -14.77 6.72 17.93
C GLY A 206 -14.75 5.41 17.14
N LEU A 207 -13.57 4.98 16.69
CA LEU A 207 -13.33 3.74 15.94
C LEU A 207 -12.70 2.67 16.84
N GLU A 208 -13.14 2.58 18.10
CA GLU A 208 -12.56 1.69 19.13
C GLU A 208 -12.72 0.20 18.80
N ASP A 209 -13.74 -0.11 17.98
CA ASP A 209 -14.12 -1.44 17.55
C ASP A 209 -13.50 -1.84 16.20
N ASN A 210 -12.82 -0.90 15.52
CA ASN A 210 -12.18 -1.10 14.24
C ASN A 210 -10.73 -1.55 14.42
N MET A 211 -10.27 -2.39 13.49
CA MET A 211 -8.90 -2.87 13.49
C MET A 211 -7.96 -1.80 12.91
N VAL A 212 -6.80 -1.60 13.54
CA VAL A 212 -5.69 -0.81 12.98
C VAL A 212 -4.59 -1.75 12.52
N VAL A 213 -4.30 -1.76 11.21
CA VAL A 213 -3.34 -2.66 10.58
C VAL A 213 -2.14 -1.85 10.08
N LEU A 214 -0.94 -2.32 10.38
CA LEU A 214 0.28 -1.84 9.74
C LEU A 214 0.43 -2.47 8.36
N VAL A 215 0.60 -1.64 7.34
CA VAL A 215 0.73 -2.03 5.94
C VAL A 215 2.10 -1.60 5.43
N ARG A 216 2.96 -2.56 5.15
CA ARG A 216 4.26 -2.30 4.50
C ARG A 216 4.16 -2.61 3.02
N PHE A 217 4.44 -1.59 2.22
CA PHE A 217 4.70 -1.69 0.80
C PHE A 217 6.19 -1.83 0.59
N ALA A 218 6.67 -2.85 -0.12
CA ALA A 218 8.09 -3.04 -0.39
C ALA A 218 8.35 -3.48 -1.83
N ASN A 219 9.53 -3.16 -2.35
CA ASN A 219 9.97 -3.61 -3.67
C ASN A 219 11.37 -4.22 -3.63
N ASP A 220 11.80 -4.78 -4.76
CA ASP A 220 13.11 -5.42 -4.92
C ASP A 220 14.30 -4.45 -4.86
N MET A 221 14.03 -3.14 -4.96
CA MET A 221 15.03 -2.07 -4.82
C MET A 221 15.33 -1.76 -3.34
N LYS A 222 14.92 -2.64 -2.40
CA LYS A 222 15.06 -2.49 -0.95
C LYS A 222 14.40 -1.22 -0.41
N GLN A 223 13.42 -0.69 -1.13
CA GLN A 223 12.60 0.42 -0.67
C GLN A 223 11.37 -0.12 0.04
N SER A 224 10.93 0.63 1.04
CA SER A 224 9.71 0.29 1.73
C SER A 224 9.02 1.50 2.32
N VAL A 225 7.70 1.45 2.37
CA VAL A 225 6.84 2.42 3.03
C VAL A 225 5.94 1.66 3.96
N THR A 226 5.93 2.01 5.24
CA THR A 226 4.96 1.50 6.21
C THR A 226 3.96 2.60 6.51
N CYS A 227 2.67 2.29 6.42
CA CYS A 227 1.59 3.14 6.90
C CYS A 227 0.60 2.31 7.73
N THR A 228 -0.40 2.96 8.30
CA THR A 228 -1.51 2.29 8.98
C THR A 228 -2.80 2.43 8.17
N MET A 229 -3.69 1.45 8.33
CA MET A 229 -5.03 1.49 7.79
C MET A 229 -6.02 1.06 8.88
N VAL A 230 -7.05 1.87 9.09
CA VAL A 230 -8.22 1.47 9.85
C VAL A 230 -9.14 0.68 8.92
N ILE A 231 -9.50 -0.54 9.33
CA ILE A 231 -10.47 -1.36 8.60
C ILE A 231 -11.87 -0.95 9.08
N ASP A 232 -12.52 -0.09 8.30
CA ASP A 232 -13.86 0.44 8.55
C ASP A 232 -14.96 -0.57 8.24
N ASP A 233 -16.17 -0.28 8.74
CA ASP A 233 -17.33 -1.15 8.56
C ASP A 233 -17.75 -1.27 7.08
N ASP A 234 -17.57 -0.21 6.28
CA ASP A 234 -17.85 -0.22 4.84
C ASP A 234 -16.99 -1.26 4.10
N ALA A 235 -15.70 -1.36 4.42
CA ALA A 235 -14.81 -2.38 3.87
C ALA A 235 -15.19 -3.78 4.34
N LEU A 236 -15.62 -3.93 5.61
CA LEU A 236 -16.09 -5.21 6.14
C LEU A 236 -17.40 -5.65 5.49
N GLU A 237 -18.33 -4.73 5.24
CA GLU A 237 -19.60 -4.99 4.54
C GLU A 237 -19.35 -5.37 3.09
N SER A 238 -18.51 -4.61 2.39
CA SER A 238 -18.09 -4.92 1.00
C SER A 238 -17.48 -6.33 0.91
N ALA A 239 -16.66 -6.71 1.89
CA ALA A 239 -16.06 -8.04 1.99
C ALA A 239 -17.07 -9.15 2.35
N ARG A 240 -18.17 -8.83 3.05
CA ARG A 240 -19.26 -9.79 3.36
C ARG A 240 -20.17 -10.02 2.16
N GLU A 241 -20.51 -8.95 1.44
CA GLU A 241 -21.32 -9.04 0.22
C GLU A 241 -20.58 -9.80 -0.88
N ALA A 242 -19.26 -9.57 -0.99
CA ALA A 242 -18.32 -10.30 -1.84
C ALA A 242 -18.87 -10.59 -3.26
N ALA A 243 -19.62 -9.64 -3.84
CA ALA A 243 -20.30 -9.85 -5.10
C ALA A 243 -19.26 -10.23 -6.19
N PRO A 244 -19.49 -11.30 -6.96
CA PRO A 244 -18.58 -11.70 -8.00
C PRO A 244 -18.52 -10.61 -9.08
N PHE A 245 -17.37 -10.52 -9.75
CA PHE A 245 -17.18 -9.62 -10.87
C PHE A 245 -16.88 -10.41 -12.14
N THR A 246 -17.09 -9.74 -13.26
CA THR A 246 -16.97 -10.35 -14.58
C THR A 246 -15.75 -9.79 -15.31
N GLN A 247 -14.81 -10.67 -15.64
CA GLN A 247 -13.67 -10.36 -16.49
C GLN A 247 -14.00 -10.79 -17.92
N THR A 248 -13.68 -9.95 -18.92
CA THR A 248 -13.79 -10.33 -20.34
C THR A 248 -12.44 -10.15 -21.00
N SER A 249 -11.92 -11.24 -21.57
CA SER A 249 -10.65 -11.22 -22.29
C SER A 249 -10.74 -10.33 -23.52
N ALA A 250 -9.85 -9.34 -23.61
CA ALA A 250 -9.75 -8.50 -24.81
C ALA A 250 -9.27 -9.27 -26.06
N LEU A 251 -8.65 -10.44 -25.89
CA LEU A 251 -8.12 -11.24 -27.00
C LEU A 251 -9.14 -12.24 -27.53
N THR A 252 -9.85 -12.93 -26.63
CA THR A 252 -10.76 -14.02 -27.01
C THR A 252 -12.23 -13.63 -26.92
N GLY A 253 -12.56 -12.51 -26.30
CA GLY A 253 -13.94 -12.12 -25.96
C GLY A 253 -14.58 -13.03 -24.90
N LYS A 254 -13.85 -14.02 -24.38
CA LYS A 254 -14.37 -14.93 -23.36
C LYS A 254 -14.60 -14.18 -22.06
N THR A 255 -15.79 -14.36 -21.52
CA THR A 255 -16.20 -13.83 -20.23
C THR A 255 -16.05 -14.89 -19.15
N THR A 256 -15.46 -14.52 -18.03
CA THR A 256 -15.27 -15.35 -16.84
C THR A 256 -15.78 -14.59 -15.62
N GLU A 257 -16.48 -15.31 -14.75
CA GLU A 257 -16.92 -14.78 -13.45
C GLU A 257 -15.86 -15.15 -12.40
N HIS A 258 -15.53 -14.18 -11.56
CA HIS A 258 -14.51 -14.30 -10.53
C HIS A 258 -15.14 -13.94 -9.19
N ALA A 259 -14.96 -14.81 -8.20
CA ALA A 259 -15.36 -14.50 -6.83
C ALA A 259 -14.52 -13.35 -6.29
N MET A 260 -15.11 -12.51 -5.45
CA MET A 260 -14.38 -11.48 -4.74
C MET A 260 -13.49 -12.12 -3.66
N GLY A 261 -12.22 -11.77 -3.65
CA GLY A 261 -11.22 -12.22 -2.70
C GLY A 261 -9.91 -11.45 -2.87
N ILE A 262 -8.84 -11.90 -2.23
CA ILE A 262 -7.54 -11.22 -2.31
C ILE A 262 -7.04 -11.07 -3.76
N PRO A 263 -7.00 -12.14 -4.60
CA PRO A 263 -6.46 -12.00 -5.95
C PRO A 263 -7.24 -11.00 -6.79
N SER A 264 -8.56 -10.95 -6.65
CA SER A 264 -9.40 -10.03 -7.43
C SER A 264 -9.36 -8.60 -6.94
N CYS A 265 -9.10 -8.37 -5.65
CA CYS A 265 -8.94 -7.02 -5.12
C CYS A 265 -7.59 -6.39 -5.51
N LEU A 266 -6.60 -7.23 -5.88
CA LEU A 266 -5.30 -6.79 -6.38
C LEU A 266 -5.26 -6.61 -7.91
N GLU A 267 -6.21 -7.19 -8.65
CA GLU A 267 -6.39 -6.98 -10.10
C GLU A 267 -7.03 -5.62 -10.45
#